data_AF-A0A0S3PVE8-F1
#
_entry.id   AF-A0A0S3PVE8-F1
#
_cell.length_a   1.000
_cell.length_b   1.000
_cell.length_c   1.000
_cell.angle_alpha   90.00
_cell.angle_beta   90.00
_cell.angle_gamma   90.00
#
_symmetry.space_group_name_H-M   'P 1'
#
loop_
_entity.id
_entity.type
_entity.pdbx_description
1 polymer ?
#
loop_
_entity_poly.entity_id
_entity_poly.type
_entity_poly.pdbx_seq_one_letter_code
_entity_poly.pdbx_strand_id
1 'polypeptide(L)'
;MTLLRRIAACALVFVIAIAPLSSRAFAQQRITIPGTTVTLAAPPSFKLSDQFSGLYDEARKASVLIVEFPPVAYDQISTLFKDLETVKANFARQQVAIESLETIDTPAGKVPFAGGTQAVGGMTFDKWVALYKGEKTVLMTVQAPQSEKLGADNVKAMLQSVALGAAPKISEKIATLPFAINIAEPYRAVDTIGGLGLLLTVGPLDTDPNDTQPNVIVVYQASAPIDFGNLDNASEQLLKHTRGYQAAQITSKSEMPFAGVRGYVVRGTNTNAGGAQRHFVHYLGVSPTNSYIRLVAAGDEKQMNELKPALEKIVASTKLKDAK
;
A
#
# COMPACT_ATOMS: atom_id res chain seq x y z
N MET A 1 -81.70 -6.15 47.85
CA MET A 1 -81.14 -5.34 46.74
C MET A 1 -79.65 -5.66 46.65
N THR A 2 -79.24 -6.24 45.51
CA THR A 2 -77.92 -6.09 44.83
C THR A 2 -76.63 -6.10 45.68
N LEU A 3 -75.57 -6.88 45.44
CA LEU A 3 -75.12 -7.68 44.30
C LEU A 3 -73.76 -8.32 44.71
N LEU A 4 -73.47 -9.57 44.30
CA LEU A 4 -72.20 -10.07 43.71
C LEU A 4 -70.83 -9.70 44.40
N ARG A 5 -69.77 -10.53 44.55
CA ARG A 5 -69.34 -11.86 44.08
C ARG A 5 -67.88 -12.11 44.57
N ARG A 6 -67.56 -13.38 44.93
CA ARG A 6 -66.32 -14.18 44.64
C ARG A 6 -64.95 -13.68 45.19
N ILE A 7 -64.27 -14.38 46.10
CA ILE A 7 -63.49 -15.65 45.99
C ILE A 7 -62.39 -15.62 44.91
N ALA A 8 -61.12 -15.81 45.34
CA ALA A 8 -60.04 -16.65 44.77
C ALA A 8 -58.66 -15.98 45.02
N ALA A 9 -57.78 -16.53 45.86
CA ALA A 9 -56.88 -17.67 45.64
C ALA A 9 -55.44 -17.18 45.44
N CYS A 10 -54.61 -17.36 46.48
CA CYS A 10 -53.16 -17.16 46.47
C CYS A 10 -52.48 -18.35 45.79
N ALA A 11 -51.77 -18.11 44.69
CA ALA A 11 -50.76 -19.02 44.16
C ALA A 11 -49.56 -18.19 43.69
N LEU A 12 -48.47 -18.24 44.46
CA LEU A 12 -47.21 -17.56 44.20
C LEU A 12 -46.41 -18.43 43.21
N VAL A 13 -46.34 -18.01 41.94
CA VAL A 13 -45.47 -18.62 40.93
C VAL A 13 -44.14 -17.88 40.93
N PHE A 14 -43.07 -18.57 41.33
CA PHE A 14 -41.70 -18.06 41.26
C PHE A 14 -41.16 -18.33 39.85
N VAL A 15 -41.15 -17.29 39.00
CA VAL A 15 -40.56 -17.37 37.64
C VAL A 15 -39.05 -17.14 37.77
N ILE A 16 -38.28 -18.20 37.62
CA ILE A 16 -36.81 -18.13 37.43
C ILE A 16 -36.57 -17.64 36.00
N ALA A 17 -36.19 -16.37 35.86
CA ALA A 17 -35.76 -15.80 34.59
C ALA A 17 -34.38 -16.35 34.22
N ILE A 18 -34.33 -17.30 33.29
CA ILE A 18 -33.10 -17.72 32.61
C ILE A 18 -32.73 -16.57 31.66
N ALA A 19 -31.88 -15.66 32.12
CA ALA A 19 -31.28 -14.66 31.23
C ALA A 19 -30.36 -15.41 30.25
N PRO A 20 -30.55 -15.26 28.92
CA PRO A 20 -29.59 -15.80 27.98
C PRO A 20 -28.25 -15.11 28.24
N LEU A 21 -27.19 -15.90 28.43
CA LEU A 21 -25.83 -15.42 28.27
C LEU A 21 -25.68 -14.99 26.81
N SER A 22 -26.05 -13.75 26.51
CA SER A 22 -25.69 -13.08 25.28
C SER A 22 -24.17 -13.05 25.25
N SER A 23 -23.58 -13.90 24.41
CA SER A 23 -22.20 -13.82 24.01
C SER A 23 -21.89 -12.36 23.73
N ARG A 24 -21.11 -11.71 24.60
CA ARG A 24 -20.47 -10.44 24.27
C ARG A 24 -19.46 -10.77 23.18
N ALA A 25 -19.93 -10.88 21.95
CA ALA A 25 -19.11 -10.61 20.79
C ALA A 25 -18.64 -9.18 21.02
N PHE A 26 -17.41 -9.03 21.50
CA PHE A 26 -16.70 -7.77 21.37
C PHE A 26 -16.77 -7.46 19.88
N ALA A 27 -17.63 -6.50 19.53
CA ALA A 27 -17.67 -5.97 18.18
C ALA A 27 -16.31 -5.33 17.97
N GLN A 28 -15.40 -6.11 17.41
CA GLN A 28 -14.04 -5.70 17.13
C GLN A 28 -14.15 -4.44 16.27
N GLN A 29 -13.64 -3.33 16.80
CA GLN A 29 -13.86 -2.01 16.23
C GLN A 29 -13.42 -2.04 14.77
N ARG A 30 -14.36 -1.76 13.86
CA ARG A 30 -14.05 -1.63 12.44
C ARG A 30 -13.33 -0.31 12.23
N ILE A 31 -12.22 -0.39 11.51
CA ILE A 31 -11.35 0.74 11.19
C ILE A 31 -11.37 0.91 9.67
N THR A 32 -11.70 2.11 9.21
CA THR A 32 -11.50 2.52 7.82
C THR A 32 -10.05 2.95 7.64
N ILE A 33 -9.37 2.42 6.63
CA ILE A 33 -7.98 2.74 6.35
C ILE A 33 -7.93 4.02 5.50
N PRO A 34 -7.36 5.13 6.02
CA PRO A 34 -7.34 6.40 5.32
C PRO A 34 -6.74 6.30 3.91
N GLY A 35 -7.36 6.98 2.95
CA GLY A 35 -6.91 7.01 1.55
C GLY A 35 -7.22 5.75 0.74
N THR A 36 -7.97 4.78 1.30
CA THR A 36 -8.33 3.53 0.62
C THR A 36 -9.83 3.25 0.69
N THR A 37 -10.27 2.25 -0.07
CA THR A 37 -11.63 1.66 -0.03
C THR A 37 -11.83 0.72 1.16
N VAL A 38 -10.79 0.41 1.94
CA VAL A 38 -10.81 -0.71 2.90
C VAL A 38 -11.34 -0.30 4.26
N THR A 39 -12.29 -1.08 4.77
CA THR A 39 -12.67 -1.10 6.19
C THR A 39 -12.57 -2.52 6.73
N LEU A 40 -11.96 -2.70 7.90
CA LEU A 40 -11.69 -4.03 8.47
C LEU A 40 -11.74 -4.01 10.01
N ALA A 41 -11.94 -5.19 10.62
CA ALA A 41 -11.80 -5.37 12.07
C ALA A 41 -10.33 -5.68 12.40
N ALA A 42 -9.64 -4.72 13.02
CA ALA A 42 -8.20 -4.85 13.30
C ALA A 42 -7.96 -5.82 14.46
N PRO A 43 -6.98 -6.76 14.35
CA PRO A 43 -6.56 -7.58 15.48
C PRO A 43 -6.16 -6.72 16.68
N PRO A 44 -6.27 -7.24 17.91
CA PRO A 44 -5.76 -6.54 19.09
C PRO A 44 -4.32 -6.04 18.87
N SER A 45 -4.00 -4.87 19.42
CA SER A 45 -2.74 -4.10 19.29
C SER A 45 -2.35 -3.55 17.92
N PHE A 46 -3.03 -3.90 16.83
CA PHE A 46 -2.81 -3.22 15.55
C PHE A 46 -3.35 -1.79 15.59
N LYS A 47 -2.55 -0.84 15.08
CA LYS A 47 -2.88 0.58 14.94
C LYS A 47 -2.68 1.01 13.49
N LEU A 48 -3.26 2.14 13.11
CA LEU A 48 -2.97 2.77 11.81
C LEU A 48 -1.47 3.05 11.69
N SER A 49 -0.90 2.71 10.54
CA SER A 49 0.48 3.03 10.21
C SER A 49 0.57 4.46 9.67
N ASP A 50 1.59 5.20 10.10
CA ASP A 50 2.03 6.46 9.50
C ASP A 50 3.05 6.24 8.38
N GLN A 51 3.56 5.01 8.25
CA GLN A 51 4.60 4.63 7.29
C GLN A 51 4.07 3.96 6.02
N PHE A 52 2.78 3.62 5.95
CA PHE A 52 2.13 3.01 4.78
C PHE A 52 0.62 2.96 4.95
N SER A 53 -0.14 2.81 3.86
CA SER A 53 -1.57 2.51 3.93
C SER A 53 -1.82 1.15 4.58
N GLY A 54 -2.27 1.15 5.84
CA GLY A 54 -2.69 -0.05 6.54
C GLY A 54 -2.44 0.02 8.05
N LEU A 55 -2.05 -1.11 8.64
CA LEU A 55 -1.92 -1.28 10.08
C LEU A 55 -0.56 -1.82 10.49
N TYR A 56 -0.12 -1.48 11.70
CA TYR A 56 1.11 -1.98 12.30
C TYR A 56 0.89 -2.37 13.76
N ASP A 57 1.57 -3.44 14.19
CA ASP A 57 1.72 -3.87 15.57
C ASP A 57 3.20 -3.79 15.93
N GLU A 58 3.54 -2.82 16.78
CA GLU A 58 4.91 -2.56 17.20
C GLU A 58 5.50 -3.68 18.05
N ALA A 59 4.71 -4.27 18.95
CA ALA A 59 5.18 -5.33 19.83
C ALA A 59 5.54 -6.59 19.05
N ARG A 60 4.68 -6.96 18.09
CA ARG A 60 4.87 -8.15 17.24
C ARG A 60 5.62 -7.86 15.95
N LYS A 61 6.06 -6.62 15.73
CA LYS A 61 6.66 -6.14 14.48
C LYS A 61 5.88 -6.59 13.23
N ALA A 62 4.56 -6.62 13.35
CA ALA A 62 3.66 -7.16 12.33
C ALA A 62 3.01 -6.02 11.55
N SER A 63 2.76 -6.21 10.26
CA SER A 63 2.19 -5.18 9.40
C SER A 63 1.11 -5.73 8.50
N VAL A 64 0.09 -4.92 8.24
CA VAL A 64 -0.92 -5.09 7.19
C VAL A 64 -0.70 -3.96 6.19
N LEU A 65 -0.23 -4.29 5.00
CA LEU A 65 -0.05 -3.36 3.89
C LEU A 65 -1.23 -3.48 2.92
N ILE A 66 -1.78 -2.35 2.50
CA ILE A 66 -2.86 -2.25 1.52
C ILE A 66 -2.35 -1.52 0.29
N VAL A 67 -2.51 -2.14 -0.87
CA VAL A 67 -2.23 -1.54 -2.18
C VAL A 67 -3.47 -1.61 -3.04
N GLU A 68 -3.86 -0.48 -3.61
CA GLU A 68 -4.97 -0.39 -4.55
C GLU A 68 -4.45 -0.21 -5.99
N PHE A 69 -5.02 -0.96 -6.91
CA PHE A 69 -4.80 -0.83 -8.35
C PHE A 69 -6.11 -0.41 -9.04
N PRO A 70 -6.03 0.09 -10.29
CA PRO A 70 -7.22 0.27 -11.11
C PRO A 70 -8.09 -1.01 -11.16
N PRO A 71 -9.42 -0.89 -11.27
CA PRO A 71 -10.31 -2.06 -11.30
C PRO A 71 -10.00 -3.02 -12.46
N VAL A 72 -9.52 -2.51 -13.60
CA VAL A 72 -9.10 -3.34 -14.75
C VAL A 72 -7.92 -4.27 -14.43
N ALA A 73 -7.12 -3.96 -13.41
CA ALA A 73 -5.97 -4.79 -13.03
C ALA A 73 -6.38 -6.12 -12.37
N TYR A 74 -7.63 -6.26 -11.91
CA TYR A 74 -8.07 -7.46 -11.17
C TYR A 74 -7.88 -8.74 -11.99
N ASP A 75 -8.33 -8.73 -13.25
CA ASP A 75 -8.29 -9.93 -14.09
C ASP A 75 -6.85 -10.37 -14.33
N GLN A 76 -5.92 -9.42 -14.51
CA GLN A 76 -4.50 -9.74 -14.60
C GLN A 76 -3.92 -10.27 -13.28
N ILE A 77 -4.17 -9.58 -12.15
CA ILE A 77 -3.56 -9.95 -10.85
C ILE A 77 -4.13 -11.26 -10.32
N SER A 78 -5.42 -11.53 -10.53
CA SER A 78 -6.08 -12.77 -10.11
C SER A 78 -5.50 -14.02 -10.78
N THR A 79 -4.91 -13.90 -11.97
CA THR A 79 -4.19 -15.02 -12.61
C THR A 79 -3.00 -15.50 -11.78
N LEU A 80 -2.40 -14.61 -10.96
CA LEU A 80 -1.34 -14.99 -10.03
C LEU A 80 -1.84 -15.94 -8.94
N PHE A 81 -3.16 -15.97 -8.69
CA PHE A 81 -3.85 -16.77 -7.67
C PHE A 81 -4.65 -17.94 -8.25
N LYS A 82 -4.42 -18.29 -9.53
CA LYS A 82 -5.20 -19.32 -10.24
C LYS A 82 -5.18 -20.68 -9.54
N ASP A 83 -4.00 -21.11 -9.11
CA ASP A 83 -3.76 -22.35 -8.40
C ASP A 83 -2.48 -22.23 -7.56
N LEU A 84 -2.27 -23.19 -6.65
CA LEU A 84 -1.16 -23.15 -5.69
C LEU A 84 0.22 -23.13 -6.37
N GLU A 85 0.38 -23.90 -7.45
CA GLU A 85 1.65 -23.96 -8.19
C GLU A 85 1.96 -22.64 -8.92
N THR A 86 0.94 -22.01 -9.51
CA THR A 86 1.05 -20.68 -10.12
C THR A 86 1.41 -19.62 -9.09
N VAL A 87 0.77 -19.64 -7.92
CA VAL A 87 1.10 -18.71 -6.81
C VAL A 87 2.55 -18.91 -6.38
N LYS A 88 2.96 -20.14 -6.08
CA LYS A 88 4.34 -20.47 -5.68
C LYS A 88 5.36 -19.93 -6.68
N ALA A 89 5.16 -20.21 -7.97
CA ALA A 89 6.10 -19.79 -9.01
C ALA A 89 6.22 -18.25 -9.12
N ASN A 90 5.11 -17.53 -9.00
CA ASN A 90 5.12 -16.07 -9.12
C ASN A 90 5.71 -15.38 -7.89
N PHE A 91 5.42 -15.88 -6.69
CA PHE A 91 5.89 -15.31 -5.43
C PHE A 91 7.34 -15.70 -5.08
N ALA A 92 7.82 -16.84 -5.59
CA ALA A 92 9.23 -17.23 -5.46
C ALA A 92 10.20 -16.19 -6.05
N ARG A 93 9.79 -15.44 -7.09
CA ARG A 93 10.58 -14.34 -7.65
C ARG A 93 10.80 -13.18 -6.67
N GLN A 94 9.96 -13.08 -5.64
CA GLN A 94 10.08 -12.13 -4.54
C GLN A 94 10.63 -12.79 -3.26
N GLN A 95 11.21 -14.00 -3.39
CA GLN A 95 11.74 -14.81 -2.30
C GLN A 95 10.68 -15.20 -1.25
N VAL A 96 9.40 -15.24 -1.65
CA VAL A 96 8.29 -15.70 -0.81
C VAL A 96 7.95 -17.14 -1.17
N ALA A 97 8.06 -18.05 -0.21
CA ALA A 97 7.71 -19.46 -0.34
C ALA A 97 6.26 -19.66 0.10
N ILE A 98 5.34 -19.80 -0.85
CA ILE A 98 3.92 -20.03 -0.57
C ILE A 98 3.66 -21.51 -0.29
N GLU A 99 2.91 -21.78 0.78
CA GLU A 99 2.60 -23.12 1.27
C GLU A 99 1.12 -23.45 1.10
N SER A 100 0.24 -22.44 1.17
CA SER A 100 -1.20 -22.62 1.07
C SER A 100 -1.85 -21.61 0.15
N LEU A 101 -2.95 -22.03 -0.47
CA LEU A 101 -3.88 -21.19 -1.22
C LEU A 101 -5.30 -21.71 -0.93
N GLU A 102 -6.16 -20.83 -0.45
CA GLU A 102 -7.57 -21.11 -0.25
C GLU A 102 -8.44 -19.92 -0.68
N THR A 103 -9.76 -20.09 -0.65
CA THR A 103 -10.70 -19.01 -0.86
C THR A 103 -11.42 -18.72 0.45
N ILE A 104 -11.49 -17.45 0.82
CA ILE A 104 -12.20 -16.98 2.01
C ILE A 104 -13.41 -16.14 1.62
N ASP A 105 -14.50 -16.29 2.36
CA ASP A 105 -15.71 -15.47 2.20
C ASP A 105 -15.55 -14.18 3.00
N THR A 106 -15.87 -13.06 2.36
CA THR A 106 -15.78 -11.71 2.93
C THR A 106 -17.01 -10.90 2.53
N PRO A 107 -17.31 -9.78 3.20
CA PRO A 107 -18.30 -8.81 2.70
C PRO A 107 -18.06 -8.34 1.26
N ALA A 108 -16.82 -8.37 0.77
CA ALA A 108 -16.46 -8.02 -0.61
C ALA A 108 -16.56 -9.22 -1.59
N GLY A 109 -17.03 -10.38 -1.13
CA GLY A 109 -17.16 -11.60 -1.91
C GLY A 109 -16.06 -12.63 -1.62
N LYS A 110 -15.88 -13.56 -2.56
CA LYS A 110 -14.88 -14.64 -2.47
C LYS A 110 -13.49 -14.12 -2.84
N VAL A 111 -12.54 -14.34 -1.94
CA VAL A 111 -11.20 -13.76 -2.02
C VAL A 111 -10.15 -14.88 -1.98
N PRO A 112 -9.23 -14.97 -2.94
CA PRO A 112 -8.09 -15.86 -2.82
C PRO A 112 -7.19 -15.38 -1.67
N PHE A 113 -6.76 -16.32 -0.84
CA PHE A 113 -5.91 -16.10 0.32
C PHE A 113 -4.75 -17.10 0.27
N ALA A 114 -3.53 -16.56 0.14
CA ALA A 114 -2.30 -17.35 0.10
C ALA A 114 -1.50 -17.13 1.38
N GLY A 115 -0.91 -18.19 1.93
CA GLY A 115 -0.06 -18.17 3.11
C GLY A 115 1.28 -18.84 2.87
N GLY A 116 2.34 -18.32 3.47
CA GLY A 116 3.68 -18.85 3.34
C GLY A 116 4.71 -18.09 4.16
N THR A 117 5.98 -18.18 3.77
CA THR A 117 7.09 -17.57 4.50
C THR A 117 8.02 -16.77 3.59
N GLN A 118 8.78 -15.83 4.16
CA GLN A 118 9.80 -15.06 3.46
C GLN A 118 11.05 -14.93 4.34
N ALA A 119 12.21 -15.34 3.82
CA ALA A 119 13.49 -15.17 4.50
C ALA A 119 14.16 -13.87 4.02
N VAL A 120 14.37 -12.90 4.92
CA VAL A 120 15.00 -11.62 4.61
C VAL A 120 15.91 -11.21 5.77
N GLY A 121 17.17 -10.86 5.47
CA GLY A 121 18.10 -10.31 6.47
C GLY A 121 18.36 -11.24 7.66
N GLY A 122 18.36 -12.57 7.44
CA GLY A 122 18.55 -13.57 8.49
C GLY A 122 17.33 -13.82 9.38
N MET A 123 16.18 -13.19 9.08
CA MET A 123 14.90 -13.43 9.76
C MET A 123 13.92 -14.14 8.82
N THR A 124 13.06 -14.99 9.39
CA THR A 124 11.94 -15.60 8.68
C THR A 124 10.64 -14.89 9.09
N PHE A 125 9.88 -14.47 8.11
CA PHE A 125 8.57 -13.85 8.28
C PHE A 125 7.48 -14.79 7.80
N ASP A 126 6.42 -14.93 8.59
CA ASP A 126 5.15 -15.44 8.07
C ASP A 126 4.53 -14.36 7.19
N LYS A 127 3.97 -14.76 6.05
CA LYS A 127 3.40 -13.85 5.06
C LYS A 127 2.10 -14.39 4.52
N TRP A 128 1.12 -13.48 4.44
CA TRP A 128 -0.18 -13.77 3.86
C TRP A 128 -0.56 -12.71 2.85
N VAL A 129 -1.27 -13.13 1.80
CA VAL A 129 -1.70 -12.23 0.73
C VAL A 129 -3.14 -12.53 0.35
N ALA A 130 -3.96 -11.49 0.23
CA ALA A 130 -5.35 -11.57 -0.21
C ALA A 130 -5.64 -10.54 -1.31
N LEU A 131 -6.45 -10.92 -2.30
CA LEU A 131 -6.81 -10.09 -3.44
C LEU A 131 -8.32 -9.86 -3.50
N TYR A 132 -8.75 -8.61 -3.35
CA TYR A 132 -10.16 -8.23 -3.36
C TYR A 132 -10.54 -7.52 -4.65
N LYS A 133 -11.77 -7.77 -5.12
CA LYS A 133 -12.40 -7.09 -6.25
C LYS A 133 -13.41 -6.06 -5.73
N GLY A 134 -13.29 -4.81 -6.16
CA GLY A 134 -14.25 -3.74 -5.86
C GLY A 134 -14.13 -2.60 -6.87
N GLU A 135 -14.46 -1.36 -6.46
CA GLU A 135 -14.17 -0.16 -7.26
C GLU A 135 -12.67 -0.01 -7.55
N LYS A 136 -11.84 -0.54 -6.66
CA LYS A 136 -10.41 -0.75 -6.84
C LYS A 136 -10.08 -2.24 -6.70
N THR A 137 -8.99 -2.65 -7.32
CA THR A 137 -8.39 -3.96 -7.04
C THR A 137 -7.51 -3.82 -5.82
N VAL A 138 -7.81 -4.53 -4.72
CA VAL A 138 -7.08 -4.36 -3.46
C VAL A 138 -6.21 -5.58 -3.19
N LEU A 139 -4.89 -5.39 -3.10
CA LEU A 139 -3.96 -6.39 -2.62
C LEU A 139 -3.60 -6.09 -1.17
N MET A 140 -3.96 -6.99 -0.27
CA MET A 140 -3.59 -6.92 1.14
C MET A 140 -2.47 -7.89 1.43
N THR A 141 -1.39 -7.41 2.04
CA THR A 141 -0.27 -8.23 2.49
C THR A 141 -0.14 -8.12 4.00
N VAL A 142 -0.16 -9.25 4.70
CA VAL A 142 0.08 -9.33 6.14
C VAL A 142 1.40 -10.03 6.36
N GLN A 143 2.24 -9.51 7.25
CA GLN A 143 3.50 -10.16 7.59
C GLN A 143 3.88 -9.94 9.06
N ALA A 144 4.58 -10.90 9.64
CA ALA A 144 5.14 -10.82 10.98
C ALA A 144 6.37 -11.72 11.07
N PRO A 145 7.37 -11.43 11.93
CA PRO A 145 8.41 -12.40 12.24
C PRO A 145 7.78 -13.69 12.77
N GLN A 146 8.26 -14.84 12.30
CA GLN A 146 7.71 -16.14 12.68
C GLN A 146 7.80 -16.41 14.20
N SER A 147 8.78 -15.78 14.88
CA SER A 147 8.94 -15.84 16.34
C SER A 147 7.76 -15.25 17.11
N GLU A 148 7.02 -14.31 16.50
CA GLU A 148 5.94 -13.56 17.15
C GLU A 148 4.58 -14.28 17.10
N LYS A 149 4.49 -15.38 16.33
CA LYS A 149 3.34 -16.29 16.29
C LYS A 149 1.98 -15.57 16.21
N LEU A 150 1.84 -14.66 15.25
CA LEU A 150 0.62 -13.86 15.03
C LEU A 150 -0.65 -14.74 14.88
N GLY A 151 -0.47 -15.96 14.37
CA GLY A 151 -1.51 -16.98 14.21
C GLY A 151 -2.27 -16.82 12.91
N ALA A 152 -2.20 -17.83 12.04
CA ALA A 152 -2.86 -17.80 10.73
C ALA A 152 -4.38 -17.56 10.83
N ASP A 153 -5.03 -18.11 11.87
CA ASP A 153 -6.47 -17.93 12.09
C ASP A 153 -6.85 -16.49 12.42
N ASN A 154 -6.02 -15.77 13.18
CA ASN A 154 -6.26 -14.35 13.50
C ASN A 154 -6.12 -13.48 12.24
N VAL A 155 -5.10 -13.78 11.42
CA VAL A 155 -4.89 -13.10 10.14
C VAL A 155 -6.05 -13.37 9.19
N LYS A 156 -6.49 -14.63 9.09
CA LYS A 156 -7.64 -15.03 8.29
C LYS A 156 -8.93 -14.34 8.75
N ALA A 157 -9.20 -14.31 10.05
CA ALA A 157 -10.37 -13.63 10.61
C ALA A 157 -10.39 -12.13 10.30
N MET A 158 -9.24 -11.45 10.41
CA MET A 158 -9.11 -10.05 9.99
C MET A 158 -9.40 -9.88 8.50
N LEU A 159 -8.81 -10.69 7.63
CA LEU A 159 -9.01 -10.61 6.18
C LEU A 159 -10.45 -10.95 5.76
N GLN A 160 -11.12 -11.84 6.49
CA GLN A 160 -12.55 -12.15 6.31
C GLN A 160 -13.46 -10.98 6.69
N SER A 161 -13.02 -10.11 7.60
CA SER A 161 -13.79 -8.95 8.05
C SER A 161 -13.82 -7.78 7.07
N VAL A 162 -12.96 -7.83 6.03
CA VAL A 162 -12.75 -6.72 5.08
C VAL A 162 -14.02 -6.43 4.28
N ALA A 163 -14.44 -5.18 4.32
CA ALA A 163 -15.46 -4.60 3.45
C ALA A 163 -14.81 -3.51 2.59
N LEU A 164 -15.26 -3.43 1.33
CA LEU A 164 -14.84 -2.38 0.40
C LEU A 164 -15.95 -1.33 0.27
N GLY A 165 -15.57 -0.06 0.35
CA GLY A 165 -16.44 1.10 0.13
C GLY A 165 -16.07 1.86 -1.14
N ALA A 166 -16.59 3.10 -1.24
CA ALA A 166 -16.27 4.00 -2.35
C ALA A 166 -14.80 4.44 -2.32
N ALA A 167 -14.20 4.58 -3.49
CA ALA A 167 -12.83 5.09 -3.61
C ALA A 167 -12.78 6.58 -3.22
N PRO A 168 -11.84 6.99 -2.33
CA PRO A 168 -11.64 8.41 -2.02
C PRO A 168 -11.26 9.20 -3.27
N LYS A 169 -11.57 10.51 -3.28
CA LYS A 169 -11.15 11.39 -4.37
C LYS A 169 -9.62 11.48 -4.40
N ILE A 170 -9.05 11.64 -5.59
CA ILE A 170 -7.59 11.73 -5.75
C ILE A 170 -6.98 12.87 -4.91
N SER A 171 -7.68 14.00 -4.77
CA SER A 171 -7.25 15.12 -3.94
C SER A 171 -7.19 14.78 -2.44
N GLU A 172 -8.13 13.96 -1.96
CA GLU A 172 -8.15 13.46 -0.58
C GLU A 172 -6.99 12.50 -0.33
N LYS A 173 -6.71 11.59 -1.28
CA LYS A 173 -5.55 10.70 -1.22
C LYS A 173 -4.22 11.47 -1.23
N ILE A 174 -4.09 12.50 -2.06
CA ILE A 174 -2.89 13.35 -2.09
C ILE A 174 -2.70 14.08 -0.76
N ALA A 175 -3.79 14.53 -0.13
CA ALA A 175 -3.73 15.24 1.15
C ALA A 175 -3.16 14.38 2.29
N THR A 176 -3.30 13.04 2.23
CA THR A 176 -2.77 12.12 3.25
C THR A 176 -1.29 11.80 3.09
N LEU A 177 -0.65 12.16 1.97
CA LEU A 177 0.76 11.84 1.73
C LEU A 177 1.69 12.52 2.75
N PRO A 178 2.83 11.92 3.11
CA PRO A 178 3.82 12.50 4.05
C PRO A 178 4.63 13.66 3.45
N PHE A 179 4.28 14.09 2.24
CA PHE A 179 4.85 15.24 1.54
C PHE A 179 3.74 16.09 0.91
N ALA A 180 4.04 17.35 0.69
CA ALA A 180 3.24 18.27 -0.10
C ALA A 180 3.82 18.37 -1.52
N ILE A 181 2.96 18.59 -2.51
CA ILE A 181 3.32 18.69 -3.92
C ILE A 181 2.25 19.51 -4.66
N ASN A 182 2.66 20.41 -5.54
CA ASN A 182 1.77 21.07 -6.47
C ASN A 182 1.96 20.43 -7.85
N ILE A 183 0.90 19.85 -8.39
CA ILE A 183 0.91 19.27 -9.73
C ILE A 183 0.84 20.42 -10.74
N ALA A 184 1.78 20.46 -11.68
CA ALA A 184 1.82 21.46 -12.74
C ALA A 184 1.33 20.87 -14.06
N GLU A 185 0.48 21.61 -14.78
CA GLU A 185 0.05 21.21 -16.13
C GLU A 185 1.26 21.03 -17.08
N PRO A 186 1.20 20.05 -18.02
CA PRO A 186 0.05 19.21 -18.35
C PRO A 186 -0.02 17.88 -17.55
N TYR A 187 0.75 17.73 -16.46
CA TYR A 187 0.67 16.52 -15.63
C TYR A 187 -0.68 16.43 -14.93
N ARG A 188 -1.20 15.21 -14.84
CA ARG A 188 -2.34 14.85 -14.01
C ARG A 188 -1.96 13.72 -13.05
N ALA A 189 -2.60 13.68 -11.89
CA ALA A 189 -2.50 12.53 -11.00
C ALA A 189 -3.26 11.33 -11.57
N VAL A 190 -2.63 10.15 -11.50
CA VAL A 190 -3.27 8.86 -11.82
C VAL A 190 -3.82 8.26 -10.54
N ASP A 191 -2.95 7.96 -9.56
CA ASP A 191 -3.33 7.47 -8.23
C ASP A 191 -2.16 7.67 -7.25
N THR A 192 -2.42 7.41 -5.97
CA THR A 192 -1.37 7.26 -4.96
C THR A 192 -0.87 5.82 -4.89
N ILE A 193 0.38 5.63 -4.49
CA ILE A 193 1.03 4.32 -4.35
C ILE A 193 1.20 4.02 -2.87
N GLY A 194 0.39 3.10 -2.34
CA GLY A 194 0.51 2.60 -0.96
C GLY A 194 0.45 3.69 0.14
N GLY A 195 -0.18 4.84 -0.15
CA GLY A 195 -0.24 5.99 0.76
C GLY A 195 1.06 6.78 0.92
N LEU A 196 2.12 6.41 0.21
CA LEU A 196 3.46 7.00 0.34
C LEU A 196 4.01 7.55 -0.96
N GLY A 197 3.31 7.34 -2.07
CA GLY A 197 3.74 7.82 -3.35
C GLY A 197 2.60 8.37 -4.18
N LEU A 198 2.97 9.04 -5.26
CA LEU A 198 2.08 9.65 -6.22
C LEU A 198 2.60 9.35 -7.63
N LEU A 199 1.71 8.82 -8.47
CA LEU A 199 1.95 8.65 -9.90
C LEU A 199 1.28 9.79 -10.66
N LEU A 200 2.08 10.51 -11.43
CA LEU A 200 1.61 11.51 -12.39
C LEU A 200 1.93 11.04 -13.81
N THR A 201 1.15 11.50 -14.78
CA THR A 201 1.40 11.26 -16.20
C THR A 201 0.92 12.42 -17.07
N VAL A 202 1.36 12.47 -18.32
CA VAL A 202 0.74 13.26 -19.39
C VAL A 202 0.21 12.30 -20.43
N GLY A 203 -1.12 12.26 -20.58
CA GLY A 203 -1.79 11.36 -21.51
C GLY A 203 -3.03 10.69 -20.90
N PRO A 204 -3.84 10.02 -21.72
CA PRO A 204 -5.14 9.47 -21.30
C PRO A 204 -5.05 8.16 -20.50
N LEU A 205 -3.95 7.43 -20.56
CA LEU A 205 -3.85 6.10 -19.96
C LEU A 205 -3.57 6.18 -18.45
N ASP A 206 -4.41 5.51 -17.65
CA ASP A 206 -4.17 5.24 -16.22
C ASP A 206 -3.41 3.92 -16.00
N THR A 207 -3.27 3.12 -17.05
CA THR A 207 -2.49 1.88 -17.09
C THR A 207 -1.76 1.84 -18.42
N ASP A 208 -0.44 1.90 -18.36
CA ASP A 208 0.43 2.01 -19.53
C ASP A 208 1.54 0.95 -19.47
N PRO A 209 1.22 -0.32 -19.75
CA PRO A 209 2.15 -1.44 -19.60
C PRO A 209 3.36 -1.35 -20.55
N ASN A 210 3.24 -0.59 -21.63
CA ASN A 210 4.29 -0.38 -22.62
C ASN A 210 5.10 0.89 -22.34
N ASP A 211 4.77 1.64 -21.28
CA ASP A 211 5.49 2.81 -20.82
C ASP A 211 5.70 3.84 -21.95
N THR A 212 4.59 4.17 -22.62
CA THR A 212 4.49 5.04 -23.80
C THR A 212 4.26 6.51 -23.43
N GLN A 213 3.64 6.77 -22.28
CA GLN A 213 3.40 8.09 -21.74
C GLN A 213 4.53 8.51 -20.81
N PRO A 214 4.87 9.81 -20.75
CA PRO A 214 5.76 10.32 -19.73
C PRO A 214 5.10 10.21 -18.36
N ASN A 215 5.88 9.86 -17.36
CA ASN A 215 5.41 9.68 -16.00
C ASN A 215 6.33 10.38 -14.99
N VAL A 216 5.77 10.70 -13.83
CA VAL A 216 6.51 11.14 -12.65
C VAL A 216 6.03 10.30 -11.48
N ILE A 217 6.97 9.64 -10.83
CA ILE A 217 6.72 8.84 -9.63
C ILE A 217 7.43 9.52 -8.47
N VAL A 218 6.66 9.99 -7.50
CA VAL A 218 7.18 10.51 -6.22
C VAL A 218 6.92 9.48 -5.14
N VAL A 219 7.92 9.09 -4.36
CA VAL A 219 7.78 8.11 -3.27
C VAL A 219 8.56 8.58 -2.06
N TYR A 220 7.91 8.53 -0.89
CA TYR A 220 8.53 8.68 0.41
C TYR A 220 8.73 7.32 1.07
N GLN A 221 9.83 7.18 1.81
CA GLN A 221 10.08 6.02 2.66
C GLN A 221 10.65 6.50 4.00
N ALA A 222 10.03 6.05 5.09
CA ALA A 222 10.43 6.43 6.45
C ALA A 222 11.81 5.88 6.84
N SER A 223 12.23 4.77 6.23
CA SER A 223 13.58 4.20 6.40
C SER A 223 13.99 3.38 5.18
N ALA A 224 15.30 3.24 4.97
CA ALA A 224 15.89 2.21 4.12
C ALA A 224 17.15 1.64 4.76
N PRO A 225 17.48 0.36 4.48
CA PRO A 225 18.75 -0.24 4.86
C PRO A 225 19.88 0.22 3.91
N ILE A 226 19.98 1.52 3.65
CA ILE A 226 20.98 2.13 2.76
C ILE A 226 21.69 3.22 3.55
N ASP A 227 23.02 3.26 3.41
CA ASP A 227 23.82 4.34 3.95
C ASP A 227 23.69 5.59 3.07
N PHE A 228 23.19 6.67 3.64
CA PHE A 228 23.06 7.96 2.99
C PHE A 228 24.27 8.89 3.22
N GLY A 229 25.35 8.41 3.86
CA GLY A 229 26.60 9.17 4.00
C GLY A 229 27.16 9.63 2.66
N ASN A 230 27.10 8.76 1.64
CA ASN A 230 27.42 9.07 0.25
C ASN A 230 26.16 9.07 -0.62
N LEU A 231 25.62 10.26 -0.91
CA LEU A 231 24.37 10.39 -1.68
C LEU A 231 24.49 9.97 -3.14
N ASP A 232 25.68 10.02 -3.74
CA ASP A 232 25.89 9.51 -5.09
C ASP A 232 25.59 8.01 -5.14
N ASN A 233 26.32 7.26 -4.31
CA ASN A 233 26.17 5.81 -4.22
C ASN A 233 24.74 5.43 -3.78
N ALA A 234 24.18 6.12 -2.78
CA ALA A 234 22.82 5.85 -2.32
C ALA A 234 21.77 6.09 -3.44
N SER A 235 21.89 7.19 -4.19
CA SER A 235 20.98 7.51 -5.28
C SER A 235 21.05 6.47 -6.39
N GLU A 236 22.25 6.04 -6.78
CA GLU A 236 22.45 5.02 -7.80
C GLU A 236 21.95 3.64 -7.36
N GLN A 237 22.22 3.22 -6.12
CA GLN A 237 21.70 1.95 -5.58
C GLN A 237 20.17 1.92 -5.57
N LEU A 238 19.55 2.98 -5.04
CA LEU A 238 18.10 3.12 -5.03
C LEU A 238 17.52 3.09 -6.45
N LEU A 239 18.16 3.77 -7.40
CA LEU A 239 17.74 3.77 -8.80
C LEU A 239 17.80 2.35 -9.39
N LYS A 240 18.94 1.67 -9.26
CA LYS A 240 19.15 0.32 -9.83
C LYS A 240 18.27 -0.76 -9.19
N HIS A 241 17.83 -0.59 -7.94
CA HIS A 241 16.82 -1.45 -7.32
C HIS A 241 15.39 -1.18 -7.81
N THR A 242 15.16 -0.10 -8.56
CA THR A 242 13.85 0.18 -9.16
C THR A 242 13.67 -0.68 -10.40
N ARG A 243 12.53 -1.37 -10.50
CA ARG A 243 12.20 -2.20 -11.68
C ARG A 243 12.26 -1.34 -12.95
N GLY A 244 12.98 -1.82 -13.97
CA GLY A 244 13.17 -1.12 -15.24
C GLY A 244 14.40 -0.22 -15.29
N TYR A 245 15.14 -0.09 -14.18
CA TYR A 245 16.32 0.77 -14.06
C TYR A 245 17.61 0.00 -13.70
N GLN A 246 17.56 -1.33 -13.62
CA GLN A 246 18.73 -2.17 -13.31
C GLN A 246 19.90 -1.92 -14.27
N ALA A 247 19.58 -1.72 -15.56
CA ALA A 247 20.53 -1.47 -16.64
C ALA A 247 20.57 0.01 -17.06
N ALA A 248 20.10 0.94 -16.21
CA ALA A 248 20.12 2.36 -16.52
C ALA A 248 21.54 2.87 -16.76
N GLN A 249 21.70 3.70 -17.81
CA GLN A 249 22.94 4.39 -18.14
C GLN A 249 22.89 5.80 -17.58
N ILE A 250 23.77 6.10 -16.63
CA ILE A 250 23.84 7.42 -15.99
C ILE A 250 24.69 8.34 -16.85
N THR A 251 24.15 9.51 -17.20
CA THR A 251 24.83 10.51 -18.04
C THR A 251 25.25 11.75 -17.25
N SER A 252 24.60 12.02 -16.13
CA SER A 252 24.94 13.17 -15.27
C SER A 252 24.53 12.90 -13.82
N LYS A 253 25.33 13.45 -12.90
CA LYS A 253 25.11 13.41 -11.47
C LYS A 253 25.47 14.75 -10.85
N SER A 254 24.71 15.19 -9.85
CA SER A 254 24.99 16.46 -9.16
C SER A 254 24.33 16.50 -7.79
N GLU A 255 25.00 17.11 -6.81
CA GLU A 255 24.36 17.52 -5.56
C GLU A 255 23.34 18.63 -5.81
N MET A 256 22.12 18.44 -5.35
CA MET A 256 21.05 19.44 -5.48
C MET A 256 20.00 19.16 -4.40
N PRO A 257 19.70 20.13 -3.52
CA PRO A 257 18.63 19.99 -2.55
C PRO A 257 17.30 19.62 -3.22
N PHE A 258 16.56 18.71 -2.60
CA PHE A 258 15.26 18.28 -3.08
C PHE A 258 14.33 18.09 -1.88
N ALA A 259 13.05 18.44 -2.06
CA ALA A 259 12.02 18.34 -1.02
C ALA A 259 12.32 19.11 0.29
N GLY A 260 13.16 20.14 0.22
CA GLY A 260 13.57 20.94 1.38
C GLY A 260 14.70 20.33 2.21
N VAL A 261 15.31 19.24 1.75
CA VAL A 261 16.39 18.53 2.47
C VAL A 261 17.62 18.34 1.57
N ARG A 262 18.72 17.83 2.16
CA ARG A 262 19.94 17.47 1.41
C ARG A 262 19.58 16.48 0.31
N GLY A 263 20.08 16.70 -0.91
CA GLY A 263 19.66 15.89 -2.05
C GLY A 263 20.70 15.70 -3.13
N TYR A 264 20.35 14.83 -4.06
CA TYR A 264 21.17 14.41 -5.18
C TYR A 264 20.29 14.19 -6.40
N VAL A 265 20.85 14.45 -7.59
CA VAL A 265 20.14 14.27 -8.85
C VAL A 265 20.98 13.43 -9.79
N VAL A 266 20.34 12.42 -10.36
CA VAL A 266 20.90 11.53 -11.38
C VAL A 266 20.05 11.67 -12.64
N ARG A 267 20.71 11.82 -13.79
CA ARG A 267 20.06 11.82 -15.11
C ARG A 267 20.66 10.70 -15.94
N GLY A 268 19.87 10.17 -16.86
CA GLY A 268 20.33 9.07 -17.68
C GLY A 268 19.28 8.56 -18.65
N THR A 269 19.56 7.38 -19.18
CA THR A 269 18.65 6.65 -20.05
C THR A 269 18.43 5.22 -19.55
N ASN A 270 17.28 4.66 -19.88
CA ASN A 270 16.97 3.25 -19.69
C ASN A 270 16.18 2.74 -20.90
N THR A 271 15.90 1.44 -20.94
CA THR A 271 15.07 0.83 -21.98
C THR A 271 13.75 0.41 -21.36
N ASN A 272 12.63 0.79 -21.98
CA ASN A 272 11.31 0.39 -21.50
C ASN A 272 10.97 -1.06 -21.86
N ALA A 273 9.82 -1.55 -21.39
CA ALA A 273 9.37 -2.92 -21.66
C ALA A 273 9.20 -3.23 -23.15
N GLY A 274 8.91 -2.21 -23.97
CA GLY A 274 8.79 -2.32 -25.43
C GLY A 274 10.12 -2.22 -26.20
N GLY A 275 11.26 -2.07 -25.50
CA GLY A 275 12.57 -1.95 -26.13
C GLY A 275 12.98 -0.54 -26.58
N ALA A 276 12.13 0.47 -26.35
CA ALA A 276 12.45 1.86 -26.67
C ALA A 276 13.34 2.50 -25.60
N GLN A 277 14.28 3.33 -26.04
CA GLN A 277 15.08 4.14 -25.12
C GLN A 277 14.20 5.23 -24.49
N ARG A 278 14.37 5.42 -23.19
CA ARG A 278 13.76 6.50 -22.41
C ARG A 278 14.83 7.30 -21.70
N HIS A 279 14.53 8.56 -21.47
CA HIS A 279 15.31 9.47 -20.66
C HIS A 279 14.65 9.61 -19.30
N PHE A 280 15.47 9.70 -18.25
CA PHE A 280 14.98 9.91 -16.91
C PHE A 280 15.76 10.99 -16.17
N VAL A 281 15.11 11.56 -15.16
CA VAL A 281 15.75 12.29 -14.08
C VAL A 281 15.23 11.76 -12.75
N HIS A 282 16.16 11.44 -11.86
CA HIS A 282 15.91 10.93 -10.51
C HIS A 282 16.43 11.94 -9.49
N TYR A 283 15.53 12.53 -8.72
CA TYR A 283 15.83 13.35 -7.55
C TYR A 283 15.75 12.48 -6.30
N LEU A 284 16.72 12.63 -5.41
CA LEU A 284 16.74 12.05 -4.06
C LEU A 284 16.86 13.19 -3.05
N GLY A 285 16.00 13.19 -2.04
CA GLY A 285 16.11 14.04 -0.86
C GLY A 285 16.14 13.15 0.39
N VAL A 286 17.08 13.40 1.30
CA VAL A 286 17.27 12.60 2.52
C VAL A 286 17.19 13.50 3.74
N SER A 287 16.32 13.16 4.67
CA SER A 287 16.13 13.88 5.93
C SER A 287 17.26 13.55 6.93
N PRO A 288 17.41 14.35 7.99
CA PRO A 288 18.35 14.04 9.08
C PRO A 288 18.05 12.72 9.81
N THR A 289 16.82 12.21 9.75
CA THR A 289 16.39 10.96 10.38
C THR A 289 16.53 9.74 9.46
N ASN A 290 17.23 9.89 8.32
CA ASN A 290 17.41 8.87 7.28
C ASN A 290 16.11 8.39 6.61
N SER A 291 15.01 9.11 6.79
CA SER A 291 13.89 9.01 5.85
C SER A 291 14.25 9.70 4.53
N TYR A 292 13.64 9.29 3.44
CA TYR A 292 13.96 9.86 2.13
C TYR A 292 12.74 9.95 1.23
N ILE A 293 12.83 10.86 0.28
CA ILE A 293 11.87 11.05 -0.80
C ILE A 293 12.61 11.02 -2.12
N ARG A 294 12.00 10.36 -3.09
CA ARG A 294 12.50 10.32 -4.47
C ARG A 294 11.45 10.79 -5.42
N LEU A 295 11.88 11.46 -6.48
CA LEU A 295 11.07 11.73 -7.66
C LEU A 295 11.82 11.16 -8.86
N VAL A 296 11.18 10.26 -9.61
CA VAL A 296 11.68 9.78 -10.90
C VAL A 296 10.72 10.25 -11.98
N ALA A 297 11.21 11.05 -12.92
CA ALA A 297 10.48 11.42 -14.12
C ALA A 297 11.09 10.71 -15.32
N ALA A 298 10.27 10.12 -16.17
CA ALA A 298 10.71 9.42 -17.37
C ALA A 298 9.82 9.75 -18.57
N GLY A 299 10.44 9.77 -19.75
CA GLY A 299 9.87 10.20 -21.03
C GLY A 299 10.75 9.74 -22.19
N ASP A 300 10.25 9.80 -23.42
CA ASP A 300 11.18 9.92 -24.57
C ASP A 300 11.90 11.29 -24.52
N GLU A 301 12.92 11.48 -25.35
CA GLU A 301 13.72 12.70 -25.34
C GLU A 301 12.87 13.97 -25.57
N LYS A 302 11.96 13.91 -26.55
CA LYS A 302 11.08 15.03 -26.91
C LYS A 302 10.14 15.37 -25.75
N GLN A 303 9.50 14.36 -25.16
CA GLN A 303 8.63 14.49 -23.99
C GLN A 303 9.38 15.13 -22.82
N MET A 304 10.59 14.66 -22.52
CA MET A 304 11.39 15.19 -21.40
C MET A 304 11.79 16.66 -21.63
N ASN A 305 12.11 17.04 -22.87
CA ASN A 305 12.43 18.42 -23.21
C ASN A 305 11.20 19.34 -23.13
N GLU A 306 10.06 18.90 -23.66
CA GLU A 306 8.81 19.67 -23.67
C GLU A 306 8.24 19.84 -22.25
N LEU A 307 8.31 18.80 -21.41
CA LEU A 307 7.72 18.79 -20.07
C LEU A 307 8.64 19.33 -18.98
N LYS A 308 9.91 19.62 -19.30
CA LYS A 308 10.91 20.12 -18.36
C LYS A 308 10.39 21.31 -17.51
N PRO A 309 9.76 22.36 -18.07
CA PRO A 309 9.29 23.48 -17.24
C PRO A 309 8.21 23.09 -16.23
N ALA A 310 7.32 22.17 -16.58
CA ALA A 310 6.28 21.67 -15.67
C ALA A 310 6.89 20.78 -14.58
N LEU A 311 7.83 19.92 -14.96
CA LEU A 311 8.57 19.07 -14.04
C LEU A 311 9.36 19.91 -13.02
N GLU A 312 10.02 20.98 -13.44
CA GLU A 312 10.76 21.88 -12.55
C GLU A 312 9.84 22.56 -11.52
N LYS A 313 8.61 22.93 -11.90
CA LYS A 313 7.59 23.44 -10.95
C LYS A 313 7.17 22.38 -9.94
N ILE A 314 6.99 21.13 -10.39
CA ILE A 314 6.66 20.00 -9.51
C ILE A 314 7.79 19.78 -8.50
N VAL A 315 9.04 19.69 -8.98
CA VAL A 315 10.24 19.51 -8.15
C VAL A 315 10.36 20.63 -7.12
N ALA A 316 10.22 21.89 -7.53
CA ALA A 316 10.33 23.06 -6.65
C ALA A 316 9.23 23.13 -5.59
N SER A 317 8.03 22.62 -5.89
CA SER A 317 6.90 22.61 -4.96
C SER A 317 6.89 21.43 -3.99
N THR A 318 7.62 20.35 -4.32
CA THR A 318 7.66 19.14 -3.49
C THR A 318 8.35 19.44 -2.17
N LYS A 319 7.77 19.05 -1.04
CA LYS A 319 8.33 19.25 0.31
C LYS A 319 7.89 18.14 1.26
N LEU A 320 8.80 17.63 2.09
CA LEU A 320 8.42 16.77 3.22
C LEU A 320 7.60 17.56 4.25
N LYS A 321 6.55 16.97 4.82
CA LYS A 321 5.72 17.64 5.84
C LYS A 321 6.42 17.74 7.20
N ASP A 322 7.21 16.72 7.55
CA ASP A 322 7.87 16.60 8.85
C ASP A 322 9.40 16.76 8.78
N ALA A 323 9.90 17.68 7.94
CA ALA A 323 11.35 17.89 7.74
C ALA A 323 12.09 18.54 8.94
N LYS A 324 11.63 18.33 10.18
CA LYS A 324 12.27 18.86 11.40
C LYS A 324 13.33 17.92 11.93
#